data_AF-F9D1R6-F1
#
_entry.id   AF-F9D1R6-F1
#
_cell.length_a   1.000
_cell.length_b   1.000
_cell.length_c   1.000
_cell.angle_alpha   90.00
_cell.angle_beta   90.00
_cell.angle_gamma   90.00
#
_symmetry.space_group_name_H-M   'P 1'
#
loop_
_entity.id
_entity.type
_entity.pdbx_description
1 polymer ?
#
loop_
_entity_poly.entity_id
_entity_poly.type
_entity_poly.pdbx_seq_one_letter_code
_entity_poly.pdbx_strand_id
1 'polypeptide(L)'
;MGYAVLHIDKARGNDSAMTAHIARTFMPSNVDSSRTHLNRELVQFPANVTNRTEAIEHRIATAGIYRKVAQNQVKALRFILSSSPEDMARIEQEGRLYEWCNETMDWLRTTFGADNVVAATLHADEDTPHIHATVVPIVTGERRKAKEEAKNGKRKYKTKKNKVRLCADDVLTPKKLEDYQTSYAKRMQRFGLERGVHGSEAKHRTTMEYYKEVLKSTKEKEAQEAELTAKIKELEKQAGKLRMKGTFYSIFGNSELDKAEKRIADLEQEAERQRYLSEKEKNEIRKEIVLLQDTVKGRDRAIAELKETMQVYEEERNWIKRFFNGFYQLLNIRLMLRKMNFSDDRIAEMYRTEAPQRGTAKAYSGLYKREFTEEGCEIRIAKDEKKRPLLTINGLPVADWCEQKWKQLINRNRSQRL
;
A
#
# COMPACT_ATOMS: atom_id res chain seq x y z
N MET A 1 -27.53 4.86 9.76
CA MET A 1 -26.82 5.19 8.50
C MET A 1 -25.35 5.35 8.83
N GLY A 2 -24.46 4.82 7.99
CA GLY A 2 -23.01 4.92 8.18
C GLY A 2 -22.46 6.31 7.92
N TYR A 3 -21.21 6.54 8.32
CA TYR A 3 -20.49 7.77 7.97
C TYR A 3 -19.67 7.60 6.71
N ALA A 4 -19.65 8.63 5.86
CA ALA A 4 -18.66 8.76 4.80
C ALA A 4 -17.30 9.06 5.44
N VAL A 5 -16.30 8.21 5.19
CA VAL A 5 -14.95 8.36 5.72
C VAL A 5 -14.06 8.99 4.66
N LEU A 6 -13.46 10.13 5.02
CA LEU A 6 -12.46 10.83 4.22
C LEU A 6 -11.30 11.24 5.11
N HIS A 7 -10.13 10.66 4.84
CA HIS A 7 -8.88 11.00 5.52
C HIS A 7 -7.84 11.48 4.51
N ILE A 8 -7.02 12.45 4.93
CA ILE A 8 -5.96 13.04 4.11
C ILE A 8 -4.65 13.02 4.89
N ASP A 9 -3.62 12.43 4.30
CA ASP A 9 -2.25 12.46 4.78
C ASP A 9 -1.31 13.21 3.82
N LYS A 10 -0.27 13.85 4.36
CA LYS A 10 0.72 14.63 3.59
C LYS A 10 1.96 13.78 3.31
N ALA A 11 2.20 13.45 2.04
CA ALA A 11 3.43 12.77 1.64
C ALA A 11 4.58 13.78 1.45
N ARG A 12 5.59 13.71 2.32
CA ARG A 12 6.87 14.44 2.19
C ARG A 12 7.93 13.46 1.69
N GLY A 13 8.57 13.75 0.55
CA GLY A 13 9.65 12.90 0.03
C GLY A 13 9.18 11.72 -0.83
N ASN A 14 9.86 10.58 -0.69
CA ASN A 14 9.67 9.39 -1.52
C ASN A 14 8.40 8.60 -1.11
N ASP A 15 7.54 8.28 -2.08
CA ASP A 15 6.28 7.55 -1.88
C ASP A 15 6.36 6.07 -2.33
N SER A 16 7.58 5.54 -2.51
CA SER A 16 7.81 4.17 -2.97
C SER A 16 7.23 3.10 -2.05
N ALA A 17 7.36 3.26 -0.72
CA ALA A 17 6.86 2.29 0.26
C ALA A 17 5.33 2.16 0.19
N MET A 18 4.63 3.30 0.16
CA MET A 18 3.19 3.32 -0.01
C MET A 18 2.80 2.76 -1.38
N THR A 19 3.64 2.95 -2.40
CA THR A 19 3.36 2.50 -3.79
C THR A 19 3.46 0.99 -3.89
N ALA A 20 4.46 0.40 -3.24
CA ALA A 20 4.59 -1.04 -3.11
C ALA A 20 3.40 -1.67 -2.36
N HIS A 21 2.91 -1.01 -1.29
CA HIS A 21 1.73 -1.47 -0.56
C HIS A 21 0.46 -1.45 -1.44
N ILE A 22 0.21 -0.35 -2.15
CA ILE A 22 -1.02 -0.21 -2.96
C ILE A 22 -0.99 -1.07 -4.22
N ALA A 23 0.18 -1.22 -4.85
CA ALA A 23 0.38 -2.10 -5.98
C ALA A 23 0.53 -3.58 -5.57
N ARG A 24 0.33 -3.93 -4.28
CA ARG A 24 0.47 -5.28 -3.72
C ARG A 24 1.80 -5.97 -4.09
N THR A 25 2.89 -5.20 -4.15
CA THR A 25 4.26 -5.72 -4.37
C THR A 25 4.75 -6.50 -3.14
N PHE A 26 4.19 -6.21 -1.97
CA PHE A 26 4.29 -7.01 -0.75
C PHE A 26 2.86 -7.29 -0.26
N MET A 27 2.59 -8.51 0.21
CA MET A 27 1.28 -8.92 0.70
C MET A 27 1.21 -8.79 2.24
N PRO A 28 0.45 -7.83 2.78
CA PRO A 28 0.14 -7.75 4.20
C PRO A 28 -0.68 -8.94 4.70
N SER A 29 -0.66 -9.22 6.00
CA SER A 29 -1.39 -10.33 6.61
C SER A 29 -2.92 -10.19 6.62
N ASN A 30 -3.43 -8.98 6.44
CA ASN A 30 -4.87 -8.66 6.42
C ASN A 30 -5.47 -8.66 4.99
N VAL A 31 -4.71 -9.12 3.99
CA VAL A 31 -5.18 -9.17 2.59
C VAL A 31 -5.64 -10.58 2.24
N ASP A 32 -6.87 -10.67 1.73
CA ASP A 32 -7.42 -11.88 1.12
C ASP A 32 -6.96 -11.99 -0.35
N SER A 33 -5.97 -12.85 -0.58
CA SER A 33 -5.39 -13.09 -1.91
C SER A 33 -6.42 -13.56 -2.94
N SER A 34 -7.51 -14.20 -2.50
CA SER A 34 -8.57 -14.64 -3.41
C SER A 34 -9.36 -13.46 -4.00
N ARG A 35 -9.37 -12.31 -3.31
CA ARG A 35 -10.12 -11.10 -3.68
C ARG A 35 -9.26 -10.04 -4.37
N THR A 36 -7.94 -10.18 -4.44
CA THR A 36 -7.04 -9.17 -5.05
C THR A 36 -7.39 -8.84 -6.51
N HIS A 37 -7.99 -9.78 -7.24
CA HIS A 37 -8.48 -9.56 -8.61
C HIS A 37 -9.66 -8.57 -8.70
N LEU A 38 -10.32 -8.27 -7.58
CA LEU A 38 -11.39 -7.27 -7.47
C LEU A 38 -10.84 -5.84 -7.29
N ASN A 39 -9.54 -5.70 -7.00
CA ASN A 39 -8.91 -4.40 -6.94
C ASN A 39 -8.90 -3.74 -8.32
N ARG A 40 -8.99 -2.41 -8.35
CA ARG A 40 -9.11 -1.68 -9.61
C ARG A 40 -8.32 -0.38 -9.60
N GLU A 41 -7.54 -0.15 -10.63
CA GLU A 41 -6.98 1.16 -10.93
C GLU A 41 -8.07 2.06 -11.51
N LEU A 42 -8.29 3.21 -10.87
CA LEU A 42 -9.35 4.17 -11.21
C LEU A 42 -8.82 5.39 -12.00
N VAL A 43 -7.50 5.48 -12.16
CA VAL A 43 -6.80 6.51 -12.93
C VAL A 43 -5.79 5.83 -13.85
N GLN A 44 -5.89 6.15 -15.13
CA GLN A 44 -4.90 5.71 -16.11
C GLN A 44 -3.68 6.63 -16.07
N PHE A 45 -2.48 6.04 -16.01
CA PHE A 45 -1.25 6.82 -16.03
C PHE A 45 -0.93 7.35 -17.45
N PRO A 46 -0.25 8.51 -17.54
CA PRO A 46 0.30 9.01 -18.80
C PRO A 46 1.28 8.03 -19.45
N ALA A 47 1.53 8.19 -20.76
CA ALA A 47 2.53 7.39 -21.46
C ALA A 47 3.91 7.51 -20.78
N ASN A 48 4.58 6.37 -20.60
CA ASN A 48 5.89 6.22 -19.92
C ASN A 48 5.87 6.42 -18.39
N VAL A 49 4.71 6.59 -17.77
CA VAL A 49 4.54 6.56 -16.31
C VAL A 49 3.99 5.18 -15.93
N THR A 50 4.67 4.49 -15.01
CA THR A 50 4.35 3.09 -14.68
C THR A 50 3.96 2.85 -13.23
N ASN A 51 4.13 3.84 -12.37
CA ASN A 51 3.73 3.74 -10.99
C ASN A 51 3.33 5.12 -10.45
N ARG A 52 2.70 5.13 -9.28
CA ARG A 52 2.24 6.36 -8.65
C ARG A 52 3.38 7.35 -8.35
N THR A 53 4.54 6.89 -7.90
CA THR A 53 5.69 7.78 -7.62
C THR A 53 6.08 8.54 -8.88
N GLU A 54 6.19 7.84 -10.02
CA GLU A 54 6.42 8.47 -11.33
C GLU A 54 5.27 9.40 -11.73
N ALA A 55 4.02 9.07 -11.42
CA ALA A 55 2.86 9.92 -11.73
C ALA A 55 2.89 11.26 -10.97
N ILE A 56 3.31 11.24 -9.69
CA ILE A 56 3.50 12.45 -8.89
C ILE A 56 4.60 13.33 -9.50
N GLU A 57 5.77 12.74 -9.80
CA GLU A 57 6.90 13.48 -10.38
C GLU A 57 6.57 14.01 -11.78
N HIS A 58 5.90 13.21 -12.61
CA HIS A 58 5.43 13.63 -13.93
C HIS A 58 4.50 14.84 -13.83
N ARG A 59 3.52 14.81 -12.91
CA ARG A 59 2.60 15.94 -12.72
C ARG A 59 3.33 17.18 -12.23
N ILE A 60 4.28 17.05 -11.30
CA ILE A 60 5.10 18.17 -10.83
C ILE A 60 5.94 18.76 -11.97
N ALA A 61 6.55 17.92 -12.81
CA ALA A 61 7.39 18.35 -13.93
C ALA A 61 6.59 19.06 -15.04
N THR A 62 5.37 18.60 -15.31
CA THR A 62 4.54 19.12 -16.42
C THR A 62 3.61 20.27 -16.01
N ALA A 63 3.43 20.53 -14.72
CA ALA A 63 2.53 21.57 -14.24
C ALA A 63 3.00 23.01 -14.45
N GLY A 64 4.21 23.24 -14.98
CA GLY A 64 4.74 24.59 -15.17
C GLY A 64 5.00 25.34 -13.86
N ILE A 65 5.38 24.61 -12.81
CA ILE A 65 5.68 25.20 -11.49
C ILE A 65 6.86 26.17 -11.63
N TYR A 66 6.64 27.41 -11.17
CA TYR A 66 7.60 28.50 -11.42
C TYR A 66 8.92 28.36 -10.63
N ARG A 67 8.90 27.73 -9.45
CA ARG A 67 10.09 27.55 -8.60
C ARG A 67 10.42 26.08 -8.45
N LYS A 68 11.71 25.77 -8.34
CA LYS A 68 12.18 24.42 -8.00
C LYS A 68 11.47 23.92 -6.74
N VAL A 69 10.90 22.72 -6.82
CA VAL A 69 10.29 22.02 -5.68
C VAL A 69 11.42 21.56 -4.75
N ALA A 70 11.32 21.92 -3.47
CA ALA A 70 12.30 21.52 -2.47
C ALA A 70 12.07 20.08 -2.02
N GLN A 71 13.13 19.39 -1.58
CA GLN A 71 13.05 17.97 -1.18
C GLN A 71 12.07 17.73 -0.02
N ASN A 72 11.93 18.69 0.91
CA ASN A 72 11.06 18.60 2.07
C ASN A 72 9.63 19.10 1.84
N GLN A 73 9.30 19.56 0.62
CA GLN A 73 7.94 20.00 0.32
C GLN A 73 6.98 18.81 0.24
N VAL A 74 5.72 19.05 0.61
CA VAL A 74 4.64 18.08 0.44
C VAL A 74 4.36 17.92 -1.05
N LYS A 75 4.74 16.78 -1.61
CA LYS A 75 4.62 16.48 -3.04
C LYS A 75 3.24 15.96 -3.41
N ALA A 76 2.61 15.22 -2.50
CA ALA A 76 1.30 14.65 -2.72
C ALA A 76 0.46 14.64 -1.43
N LEU A 77 -0.85 14.62 -1.62
CA LEU A 77 -1.86 14.39 -0.61
C LEU A 77 -2.44 12.99 -0.85
N ARG A 78 -2.38 12.14 0.17
CA ARG A 78 -2.86 10.76 0.13
C ARG A 78 -4.24 10.71 0.77
N PHE A 79 -5.22 10.23 0.04
CA PHE A 79 -6.59 10.10 0.49
C PHE A 79 -6.89 8.64 0.80
N ILE A 80 -7.60 8.41 1.90
CA ILE A 80 -8.31 7.15 2.18
C ILE A 80 -9.79 7.50 2.23
N LEU A 81 -10.56 6.82 1.38
CA LEU A 81 -11.98 7.07 1.17
C LEU A 81 -12.71 5.74 1.36
N SER A 82 -13.66 5.68 2.30
CA SER A 82 -14.36 4.44 2.65
C SER A 82 -15.63 4.74 3.48
N SER A 83 -16.16 3.74 4.17
CA SER A 83 -17.18 3.82 5.21
C SER A 83 -16.91 2.75 6.29
N SER A 84 -17.91 2.44 7.11
CA SER A 84 -17.86 1.30 8.03
C SER A 84 -17.76 -0.02 7.25
N PRO A 85 -17.23 -1.10 7.86
CA PRO A 85 -17.25 -2.44 7.26
C PRO A 85 -18.66 -2.85 6.82
N GLU A 86 -19.66 -2.59 7.67
CA GLU A 86 -21.05 -2.98 7.43
C GLU A 86 -21.65 -2.24 6.23
N ASP A 87 -21.41 -0.93 6.12
CA ASP A 87 -21.96 -0.13 5.03
C ASP A 87 -21.24 -0.40 3.69
N MET A 88 -19.92 -0.61 3.71
CA MET A 88 -19.20 -0.98 2.49
C MET A 88 -19.60 -2.38 2.00
N ALA A 89 -19.77 -3.34 2.91
CA ALA A 89 -20.29 -4.67 2.57
C ALA A 89 -21.70 -4.58 1.98
N ARG A 90 -22.58 -3.74 2.54
CA ARG A 90 -23.91 -3.48 2.00
C ARG A 90 -23.85 -2.87 0.59
N ILE A 91 -23.04 -1.84 0.38
CA ILE A 91 -22.87 -1.19 -0.94
C ILE A 91 -22.33 -2.20 -1.98
N GLU A 92 -21.42 -3.08 -1.58
CA GLU A 92 -20.90 -4.16 -2.43
C GLU A 92 -21.99 -5.19 -2.77
N GLN A 93 -22.75 -5.67 -1.79
CA GLN A 93 -23.85 -6.62 -1.97
C GLN A 93 -24.99 -6.06 -2.83
N GLU A 94 -25.27 -4.75 -2.73
CA GLU A 94 -26.23 -4.05 -3.60
C GLU A 94 -25.71 -3.90 -5.05
N GLY A 95 -24.45 -4.27 -5.33
CA GLY A 95 -23.83 -4.14 -6.65
C GLY A 95 -23.40 -2.69 -6.99
N ARG A 96 -23.34 -1.81 -6.00
CA ARG A 96 -23.18 -0.35 -6.17
C ARG A 96 -21.77 0.15 -5.88
N LEU A 97 -20.83 -0.75 -5.60
CA LEU A 97 -19.44 -0.40 -5.29
C LEU A 97 -18.78 0.42 -6.41
N TYR A 98 -19.04 0.09 -7.67
CA TYR A 98 -18.48 0.85 -8.80
C TYR A 98 -19.15 2.22 -9.00
N GLU A 99 -20.45 2.35 -8.69
CA GLU A 99 -21.10 3.66 -8.66
C GLU A 99 -20.48 4.54 -7.58
N TRP A 100 -20.22 3.98 -6.40
CA TRP A 100 -19.53 4.66 -5.31
C TRP A 100 -18.12 5.10 -5.71
N CYS A 101 -17.37 4.24 -6.43
CA CYS A 101 -16.07 4.60 -6.99
C CYS A 101 -16.18 5.78 -7.96
N ASN A 102 -17.15 5.75 -8.88
CA ASN A 102 -17.34 6.80 -9.88
C ASN A 102 -17.68 8.15 -9.22
N GLU A 103 -18.59 8.15 -8.24
CA GLU A 103 -18.97 9.33 -7.48
C GLU A 103 -17.79 9.91 -6.68
N THR A 104 -17.00 9.03 -6.08
CA THR A 104 -15.78 9.42 -5.35
C THR A 104 -14.75 10.05 -6.27
N MET A 105 -14.53 9.46 -7.45
CA MET A 105 -13.60 10.00 -8.45
C MET A 105 -14.09 11.32 -9.05
N ASP A 106 -15.38 11.47 -9.29
CA ASP A 106 -15.95 12.74 -9.77
C ASP A 106 -15.78 13.86 -8.72
N TRP A 107 -16.03 13.56 -7.44
CA TRP A 107 -15.79 14.51 -6.36
C TRP A 107 -14.31 14.92 -6.26
N LEU A 108 -13.37 13.95 -6.34
CA LEU A 108 -11.94 14.24 -6.30
C LEU A 108 -11.51 15.14 -7.48
N ARG A 109 -11.95 14.82 -8.70
CA ARG A 109 -11.61 15.58 -9.91
C ARG A 109 -12.22 16.98 -9.89
N THR A 110 -13.45 17.12 -9.44
CA THR A 110 -14.14 18.42 -9.32
C THR A 110 -13.49 19.29 -8.24
N THR A 111 -13.11 18.70 -7.11
CA THR A 111 -12.59 19.44 -5.94
C THR A 111 -11.14 19.85 -6.11
N PHE A 112 -10.30 18.97 -6.64
CA PHE A 112 -8.85 19.17 -6.70
C PHE A 112 -8.32 19.42 -8.12
N GLY A 113 -9.15 19.26 -9.14
CA GLY A 113 -8.78 19.34 -10.55
C GLY A 113 -8.37 17.98 -11.10
N ALA A 114 -8.88 17.62 -12.29
CA ALA A 114 -8.66 16.30 -12.89
C ALA A 114 -7.16 15.96 -13.06
N ASP A 115 -6.36 16.90 -13.56
CA ASP A 115 -4.91 16.71 -13.74
C ASP A 115 -4.15 16.52 -12.42
N ASN A 116 -4.72 16.97 -11.30
CA ASN A 116 -4.07 16.87 -10.00
C ASN A 116 -4.34 15.51 -9.34
N VAL A 117 -5.36 14.76 -9.76
CA VAL A 117 -5.64 13.39 -9.29
C VAL A 117 -4.81 12.41 -10.12
N VAL A 118 -3.60 12.10 -9.65
CA VAL A 118 -2.59 11.39 -10.45
C VAL A 118 -2.63 9.87 -10.31
N ALA A 119 -3.25 9.37 -9.23
CA ALA A 119 -3.44 7.94 -9.01
C ALA A 119 -4.66 7.73 -8.12
N ALA A 120 -5.42 6.66 -8.38
CA ALA A 120 -6.41 6.15 -7.45
C ALA A 120 -6.60 4.64 -7.66
N THR A 121 -6.66 3.89 -6.56
CA THR A 121 -6.80 2.44 -6.57
C THR A 121 -7.85 2.03 -5.55
N LEU A 122 -8.81 1.22 -5.99
CA LEU A 122 -9.75 0.51 -5.12
C LEU A 122 -9.06 -0.75 -4.58
N HIS A 123 -9.06 -0.89 -3.27
CA HIS A 123 -8.77 -2.14 -2.57
C HIS A 123 -10.09 -2.75 -2.09
N ALA A 124 -10.42 -3.94 -2.58
CA ALA A 124 -11.59 -4.73 -2.20
C ALA A 124 -11.19 -6.11 -1.63
N ASP A 125 -9.88 -6.29 -1.40
CA ASP A 125 -9.22 -7.49 -0.89
C ASP A 125 -8.80 -7.37 0.59
N GLU A 126 -9.24 -6.33 1.28
CA GLU A 126 -9.12 -6.17 2.74
C GLU A 126 -10.51 -6.21 3.40
N ASP A 127 -10.54 -6.19 4.74
CA ASP A 127 -11.79 -6.26 5.54
C ASP A 127 -12.86 -5.25 5.14
N THR A 128 -12.45 -4.07 4.65
CA THR A 128 -13.38 -3.00 4.26
C THR A 128 -12.92 -2.39 2.95
N PRO A 129 -13.73 -2.45 1.88
CA PRO A 129 -13.41 -1.80 0.62
C PRO A 129 -13.09 -0.31 0.79
N HIS A 130 -11.98 0.14 0.21
CA HIS A 130 -11.54 1.54 0.32
C HIS A 130 -10.74 1.99 -0.91
N ILE A 131 -10.72 3.30 -1.14
CA ILE A 131 -9.94 3.91 -2.21
C ILE A 131 -8.74 4.63 -1.63
N HIS A 132 -7.57 4.26 -2.12
CA HIS A 132 -6.37 5.06 -2.01
C HIS A 132 -6.27 6.02 -3.19
N ALA A 133 -6.48 7.32 -2.97
CA ALA A 133 -6.29 8.33 -4.01
C ALA A 133 -5.09 9.24 -3.70
N THR A 134 -4.46 9.76 -4.75
CA THR A 134 -3.26 10.60 -4.64
C THR A 134 -3.45 11.86 -5.46
N VAL A 135 -3.35 13.00 -4.77
CA VAL A 135 -3.55 14.32 -5.35
C VAL A 135 -2.27 15.15 -5.21
N VAL A 136 -1.79 15.73 -6.31
CA VAL A 136 -0.68 16.69 -6.30
C VAL A 136 -1.24 18.09 -6.04
N PRO A 137 -0.90 18.78 -4.93
CA PRO A 137 -1.54 20.04 -4.53
C PRO A 137 -1.00 21.24 -5.33
N ILE A 138 -1.23 21.24 -6.64
CA ILE A 138 -0.90 22.37 -7.53
C ILE A 138 -2.01 23.40 -7.47
N VAL A 139 -1.63 24.64 -7.19
CA VAL A 139 -2.53 25.78 -7.11
C VAL A 139 -2.04 26.93 -7.98
N THR A 140 -3.00 27.66 -8.55
CA THR A 140 -2.79 28.89 -9.31
C THR A 140 -3.46 30.05 -8.59
N GLY A 141 -2.75 31.17 -8.45
CA GLY A 141 -3.33 32.39 -7.84
C GLY A 141 -2.36 33.11 -6.92
N GLU A 142 -2.84 34.08 -6.16
CA GLU A 142 -2.03 34.73 -5.12
C GLU A 142 -1.83 33.83 -3.90
N ARG A 143 -0.68 33.96 -3.22
CA ARG A 143 -0.36 33.19 -2.02
C ARG A 143 -1.24 33.66 -0.86
N ARG A 144 -1.85 32.73 -0.11
CA ARG A 144 -2.68 33.07 1.07
C ARG A 144 -1.94 33.96 2.06
N LYS A 145 -0.71 33.59 2.44
CA LYS A 145 0.13 34.38 3.35
C LYS A 145 0.40 35.80 2.83
N ALA A 146 0.51 35.99 1.51
CA ALA A 146 0.67 37.33 0.95
C ALA A 146 -0.62 38.17 1.07
N LYS A 147 -1.81 37.56 0.99
CA LYS A 147 -3.08 38.23 1.26
C LYS A 147 -3.24 38.62 2.74
N GLU A 148 -2.81 37.75 3.65
CA GLU A 148 -2.82 38.03 5.10
C GLU A 148 -1.80 39.13 5.48
N GLU A 149 -0.57 39.06 4.94
CA GLU A 149 0.46 40.08 5.15
C GLU A 149 0.08 41.44 4.57
N ALA A 150 -0.60 41.48 3.42
CA ALA A 150 -1.14 42.70 2.84
C ALA A 150 -2.23 43.34 3.70
N LYS A 151 -3.09 42.53 4.34
CA LYS A 151 -4.07 43.02 5.33
C LYS A 151 -3.40 43.53 6.62
N ASN A 152 -2.26 42.95 7.00
CA ASN A 152 -1.56 43.26 8.25
C ASN A 152 -0.44 44.32 8.12
N GLY A 153 -0.37 45.05 6.99
CA GLY A 153 0.53 46.19 6.80
C GLY A 153 2.04 45.88 6.74
N LYS A 154 2.47 44.61 6.71
CA LYS A 154 3.89 44.23 6.66
C LYS A 154 4.44 44.22 5.23
N ARG A 155 5.73 44.59 5.08
CA ARG A 155 6.44 44.92 3.81
C ARG A 155 6.14 43.97 2.64
N LYS A 156 5.86 44.57 1.46
CA LYS A 156 5.64 43.92 0.16
C LYS A 156 6.89 43.21 -0.35
N TYR A 157 6.96 41.89 -0.25
CA TYR A 157 7.72 41.12 -1.24
C TYR A 157 6.95 41.19 -2.57
N LYS A 158 7.50 41.89 -3.58
CA LYS A 158 6.96 41.89 -4.96
C LYS A 158 6.98 40.45 -5.51
N THR A 159 5.94 39.68 -5.23
CA THR A 159 5.75 38.36 -5.81
C THR A 159 4.88 38.51 -7.05
N LYS A 160 5.38 38.03 -8.20
CA LYS A 160 4.64 38.05 -9.46
C LYS A 160 3.29 37.31 -9.27
N LYS A 161 2.19 37.93 -9.70
CA LYS A 161 0.82 37.41 -9.52
C LYS A 161 0.59 36.11 -10.30
N ASN A 162 -0.30 35.26 -9.81
CA ASN A 162 -0.87 34.09 -10.50
C ASN A 162 0.13 33.05 -11.05
N LYS A 163 1.23 32.79 -10.33
CA LYS A 163 2.15 31.69 -10.68
C LYS A 163 1.63 30.34 -10.19
N VAL A 164 1.81 29.31 -11.02
CA VAL A 164 1.57 27.91 -10.64
C VAL A 164 2.58 27.50 -9.56
N ARG A 165 2.10 26.91 -8.47
CA ARG A 165 2.92 26.45 -7.36
C ARG A 165 2.39 25.14 -6.79
N LEU A 166 3.30 24.36 -6.20
CA LEU A 166 2.97 23.25 -5.32
C LEU A 166 2.75 23.80 -3.90
N CYS A 167 1.54 23.70 -3.36
CA CYS A 167 1.23 24.24 -2.04
C CYS A 167 0.09 23.49 -1.33
N ALA A 168 0.45 22.51 -0.51
CA ALA A 168 -0.50 21.79 0.34
C ALA A 168 -1.24 22.72 1.33
N ASP A 169 -0.59 23.77 1.84
CA ASP A 169 -1.19 24.68 2.82
C ASP A 169 -2.34 25.52 2.24
N ASP A 170 -2.33 25.79 0.94
CA ASP A 170 -3.44 26.49 0.26
C ASP A 170 -4.61 25.53 -0.06
N VAL A 171 -4.34 24.22 -0.11
CA VAL A 171 -5.34 23.17 -0.34
C VAL A 171 -5.96 22.66 0.97
N LEU A 172 -5.19 22.61 2.06
CA LEU A 172 -5.56 22.02 3.35
C LEU A 172 -5.68 23.10 4.44
N THR A 173 -6.53 24.10 4.21
CA THR A 173 -6.93 25.04 5.26
C THR A 173 -8.02 24.43 6.15
N PRO A 174 -8.15 24.82 7.42
CA PRO A 174 -9.20 24.30 8.30
C PRO A 174 -10.60 24.40 7.69
N LYS A 175 -10.92 25.54 7.06
CA LYS A 175 -12.21 25.75 6.40
C LYS A 175 -12.42 24.79 5.22
N LYS A 176 -11.39 24.61 4.38
CA LYS A 176 -11.47 23.66 3.26
C LYS A 176 -11.62 22.21 3.74
N LEU A 177 -10.92 21.81 4.81
CA LEU A 177 -11.06 20.47 5.38
C LEU A 177 -12.49 20.21 5.88
N GLU A 178 -13.09 21.18 6.55
CA GLU A 178 -14.51 21.12 6.96
C GLU A 178 -15.44 21.01 5.75
N ASP A 179 -15.21 21.82 4.72
CA ASP A 179 -16.01 21.84 3.50
C ASP A 179 -15.83 20.53 2.69
N TYR A 180 -14.65 19.91 2.72
CA TYR A 180 -14.42 18.60 2.08
C TYR A 180 -15.23 17.50 2.76
N GLN A 181 -15.26 17.45 4.09
CA GLN A 181 -16.11 16.49 4.81
C GLN A 181 -17.58 16.65 4.45
N THR A 182 -18.06 17.91 4.41
CA THR A 182 -19.46 18.23 4.08
C THR A 182 -19.80 17.89 2.63
N SER A 183 -18.98 18.34 1.68
CA SER A 183 -19.25 18.16 0.24
C SER A 183 -19.09 16.71 -0.19
N TYR A 184 -18.13 15.97 0.36
CA TYR A 184 -17.97 14.55 0.09
C TYR A 184 -19.17 13.76 0.62
N ALA A 185 -19.55 13.98 1.89
CA ALA A 185 -20.72 13.33 2.47
C ALA A 185 -22.00 13.58 1.66
N LYS A 186 -22.19 14.81 1.14
CA LYS A 186 -23.33 15.14 0.26
C LYS A 186 -23.37 14.26 -1.00
N ARG A 187 -22.22 13.97 -1.62
CA ARG A 187 -22.14 13.05 -2.77
C ARG A 187 -22.44 11.61 -2.35
N MET A 188 -22.08 11.23 -1.13
CA MET A 188 -22.24 9.88 -0.62
C MET A 188 -23.64 9.57 -0.06
N GLN A 189 -24.51 10.57 0.12
CA GLN A 189 -25.88 10.40 0.61
C GLN A 189 -26.69 9.35 -0.16
N ARG A 190 -26.49 9.26 -1.49
CA ARG A 190 -27.18 8.27 -2.32
C ARG A 190 -26.84 6.82 -1.97
N PHE A 191 -25.73 6.58 -1.27
CA PHE A 191 -25.32 5.25 -0.78
C PHE A 191 -25.75 5.02 0.68
N GLY A 192 -26.53 5.93 1.26
CA GLY A 192 -26.96 5.87 2.66
C GLY A 192 -25.87 6.27 3.65
N LEU A 193 -24.86 7.03 3.19
CA LEU A 193 -23.76 7.52 4.01
C LEU A 193 -23.96 8.98 4.38
N GLU A 194 -23.66 9.33 5.63
CA GLU A 194 -23.82 10.66 6.19
C GLU A 194 -22.48 11.32 6.51
N ARG A 195 -22.54 12.62 6.81
CA ARG A 195 -21.38 13.38 7.26
C ARG A 195 -21.01 12.95 8.68
N GLY A 196 -19.71 12.75 8.94
CA GLY A 196 -19.22 12.64 10.31
C GLY A 196 -19.62 13.83 11.19
N VAL A 197 -19.57 13.64 12.50
CA VAL A 197 -19.98 14.65 13.49
C VAL A 197 -19.21 15.97 13.29
N HIS A 198 -19.93 17.09 13.16
CA HIS A 198 -19.32 18.41 13.08
C HIS A 198 -18.70 18.79 14.43
N GLY A 199 -17.47 19.32 14.39
CA GLY A 199 -16.73 19.66 15.61
C GLY A 199 -16.29 18.44 16.44
N SER A 200 -16.22 17.24 15.84
CA SER A 200 -15.77 16.05 16.55
C SER A 200 -14.39 16.25 17.20
N GLU A 201 -14.30 15.91 18.49
CA GLU A 201 -13.06 15.92 19.27
C GLU A 201 -12.24 14.63 19.12
N ALA A 202 -12.69 13.70 18.27
CA ALA A 202 -12.00 12.45 18.01
C ALA A 202 -10.60 12.70 17.44
N LYS A 203 -9.59 12.10 18.06
CA LYS A 203 -8.21 12.13 17.56
C LYS A 203 -7.98 10.96 16.62
N HIS A 204 -7.37 11.25 15.46
CA HIS A 204 -6.93 10.19 14.56
C HIS A 204 -5.95 9.26 15.27
N ARG A 205 -6.12 7.96 15.03
CA ARG A 205 -5.29 6.89 15.56
C ARG A 205 -4.74 6.11 14.40
N THR A 206 -3.50 5.66 14.51
CA THR A 206 -2.92 4.76 13.52
C THR A 206 -3.62 3.39 13.59
N THR A 207 -3.55 2.63 12.49
CA THR A 207 -4.13 1.29 12.41
C THR A 207 -3.63 0.38 13.53
N MET A 208 -2.33 0.46 13.87
CA MET A 208 -1.72 -0.35 14.93
C MET A 208 -2.25 0.04 16.33
N GLU A 209 -2.42 1.34 16.60
CA GLU A 209 -3.00 1.83 17.86
C GLU A 209 -4.45 1.38 18.01
N TYR A 210 -5.23 1.45 16.92
CA TYR A 210 -6.61 0.98 16.90
C TYR A 210 -6.70 -0.51 17.26
N TYR A 211 -5.94 -1.38 16.58
CA TYR A 211 -5.95 -2.82 16.89
C TYR A 211 -5.50 -3.12 18.33
N LYS A 212 -4.51 -2.39 18.86
CA LYS A 212 -4.06 -2.55 20.24
C LYS A 212 -5.16 -2.23 21.25
N GLU A 213 -5.93 -1.18 21.02
CA GLU A 213 -7.05 -0.82 21.89
C GLU A 213 -8.24 -1.76 21.75
N VAL A 214 -8.58 -2.19 20.53
CA VAL A 214 -9.63 -3.21 20.31
C VAL A 214 -9.27 -4.47 21.07
N LEU A 215 -8.05 -4.98 20.95
CA LEU A 215 -7.58 -6.15 21.70
C LEU A 215 -7.67 -5.95 23.22
N LYS A 216 -7.40 -4.74 23.72
CA LYS A 216 -7.53 -4.42 25.14
C LYS A 216 -8.99 -4.40 25.58
N SER A 217 -9.86 -3.74 24.82
CA SER A 217 -11.30 -3.66 25.11
C SER A 217 -11.98 -5.02 25.03
N THR A 218 -11.62 -5.86 24.06
CA THR A 218 -12.13 -7.24 23.97
C THR A 218 -11.76 -8.05 25.21
N LYS A 219 -10.51 -7.97 25.67
CA LYS A 219 -10.08 -8.63 26.92
C LYS A 219 -10.84 -8.12 28.15
N GLU A 220 -11.07 -6.81 28.23
CA GLU A 220 -11.84 -6.22 29.34
C GLU A 220 -13.30 -6.67 29.31
N LYS A 221 -13.92 -6.74 28.12
CA LYS A 221 -15.30 -7.25 27.93
C LYS A 221 -15.41 -8.74 28.26
N GLU A 222 -14.46 -9.56 27.82
CA GLU A 222 -14.39 -11.00 28.17
C GLU A 222 -14.29 -11.20 29.69
N ALA A 223 -13.49 -10.37 30.37
CA ALA A 223 -13.39 -10.40 31.83
C ALA A 223 -14.70 -9.99 32.53
N GLN A 224 -15.37 -8.94 32.03
CA GLN A 224 -16.67 -8.50 32.55
C GLN A 224 -17.77 -9.53 32.30
N GLU A 225 -17.80 -10.16 31.14
CA GLU A 225 -18.74 -11.22 30.80
C GLU A 225 -18.54 -12.43 31.72
N ALA A 226 -17.29 -12.82 31.99
CA ALA A 226 -16.99 -13.87 32.96
C ALA A 226 -17.48 -13.52 34.38
N GLU A 227 -17.30 -12.27 34.82
CA GLU A 227 -17.78 -11.80 36.12
C GLU A 227 -19.32 -11.78 36.21
N LEU A 228 -20.00 -11.27 35.17
CA LEU A 228 -21.46 -11.26 35.08
C LEU A 228 -22.03 -12.68 35.05
N THR A 229 -21.38 -13.58 34.32
CA THR A 229 -21.78 -15.00 34.26
C THR A 229 -21.63 -15.67 35.62
N ALA A 230 -20.57 -15.36 36.37
CA ALA A 230 -20.39 -15.85 37.74
C ALA A 230 -21.49 -15.32 38.68
N LYS A 231 -21.83 -14.01 38.59
CA LYS A 231 -22.92 -13.39 39.36
C LYS A 231 -24.29 -13.99 39.02
N ILE A 232 -24.57 -14.25 37.74
CA ILE A 232 -25.82 -14.90 37.32
C ILE A 232 -25.91 -16.30 37.94
N LYS A 233 -24.84 -17.10 37.87
CA LYS A 233 -24.81 -18.44 38.47
C LYS A 233 -25.03 -18.41 39.99
N GLU A 234 -24.50 -17.38 40.66
CA GLU A 234 -24.70 -17.19 42.09
C GLU A 234 -26.14 -16.76 42.44
N LEU A 235 -26.72 -15.84 41.68
CA LEU A 235 -28.12 -15.44 41.82
C LEU A 235 -29.09 -16.58 41.52
N GLU A 236 -28.82 -17.41 40.51
CA GLU A 236 -29.60 -18.62 40.22
C GLU A 236 -29.53 -19.62 41.38
N LYS A 237 -28.36 -19.80 41.99
CA LYS A 237 -28.19 -20.65 43.18
C LYS A 237 -28.98 -20.13 44.38
N GLN A 238 -29.06 -18.80 44.55
CA GLN A 238 -29.86 -18.16 45.60
C GLN A 238 -31.36 -18.24 45.31
N ALA A 239 -31.77 -17.99 44.06
CA ALA A 239 -33.14 -18.11 43.61
C ALA A 239 -33.65 -19.56 43.71
N GLY A 240 -32.82 -20.54 43.33
CA GLY A 240 -33.09 -21.97 43.50
C GLY A 240 -33.30 -22.33 44.97
N LYS A 241 -32.46 -21.82 45.88
CA LYS A 241 -32.66 -22.00 47.34
C LYS A 241 -33.95 -21.35 47.86
N LEU A 242 -34.35 -20.20 47.34
CA LEU A 242 -35.60 -19.52 47.69
C LEU A 242 -36.84 -20.22 47.12
N ARG A 243 -36.75 -20.75 45.90
CA ARG A 243 -37.80 -21.54 45.23
C ARG A 243 -37.99 -22.90 45.91
N MET A 244 -36.90 -23.53 46.35
CA MET A 244 -36.91 -24.70 47.22
C MET A 244 -37.57 -24.41 48.58
N LYS A 245 -37.49 -23.18 49.10
CA LYS A 245 -38.16 -22.80 50.36
C LYS A 245 -39.65 -22.45 50.18
N GLY A 246 -40.03 -21.88 49.04
CA GLY A 246 -41.41 -21.44 48.75
C GLY A 246 -42.32 -22.50 48.13
N THR A 247 -41.75 -23.49 47.41
CA THR A 247 -42.53 -24.47 46.64
C THR A 247 -42.56 -25.88 47.27
N PHE A 248 -41.72 -26.16 48.28
CA PHE A 248 -41.78 -27.40 49.06
C PHE A 248 -43.02 -27.53 49.96
N TYR A 249 -43.72 -26.41 50.23
CA TYR A 249 -44.80 -26.41 51.22
C TYR A 249 -46.18 -26.78 50.67
N SER A 250 -46.33 -27.10 49.37
CA SER A 250 -47.70 -27.28 48.86
C SER A 250 -48.05 -28.38 47.86
N ILE A 251 -47.24 -28.87 46.90
CA ILE A 251 -47.91 -29.57 45.76
C ILE A 251 -47.39 -30.92 45.18
N PHE A 252 -46.12 -31.25 44.89
CA PHE A 252 -45.89 -32.41 43.97
C PHE A 252 -44.83 -33.46 44.32
N GLY A 253 -45.18 -34.72 44.05
CA GLY A 253 -44.39 -35.94 44.26
C GLY A 253 -43.27 -36.18 43.23
N ASN A 254 -42.42 -37.15 43.59
CA ASN A 254 -40.98 -37.15 43.34
C ASN A 254 -40.49 -37.63 41.95
N SER A 255 -41.33 -38.19 41.09
CA SER A 255 -40.83 -38.97 39.94
C SER A 255 -40.31 -38.17 38.73
N GLU A 256 -40.84 -36.97 38.48
CA GLU A 256 -40.44 -36.16 37.30
C GLU A 256 -39.36 -35.12 37.63
N LEU A 257 -39.27 -34.73 38.91
CA LEU A 257 -38.21 -33.85 39.44
C LEU A 257 -36.84 -34.52 39.44
N ASP A 258 -36.76 -35.77 39.90
CA ASP A 258 -35.50 -36.53 39.88
C ASP A 258 -34.93 -36.69 38.46
N LYS A 259 -35.80 -36.83 37.46
CA LYS A 259 -35.38 -36.93 36.05
C LYS A 259 -34.86 -35.60 35.51
N ALA A 260 -35.50 -34.48 35.89
CA ALA A 260 -35.07 -33.16 35.48
C ALA A 260 -33.73 -32.76 36.16
N GLU A 261 -33.58 -33.05 37.45
CA GLU A 261 -32.34 -32.80 38.21
C GLU A 261 -31.16 -33.59 37.63
N LYS A 262 -31.36 -34.87 37.30
CA LYS A 262 -30.32 -35.70 36.72
C LYS A 262 -29.87 -35.19 35.35
N ARG A 263 -30.81 -34.70 34.53
CA ARG A 263 -30.52 -34.16 33.19
C ARG A 263 -29.81 -32.81 33.24
N ILE A 264 -30.09 -31.99 34.24
CA ILE A 264 -29.36 -30.74 34.49
C ILE A 264 -27.92 -31.05 34.91
N ALA A 265 -27.71 -32.02 35.81
CA ALA A 265 -26.37 -32.43 36.24
C ALA A 265 -25.52 -32.98 35.08
N ASP A 266 -26.12 -33.78 34.20
CA ASP A 266 -25.44 -34.31 33.00
C ASP A 266 -25.04 -33.18 32.03
N LEU A 267 -25.92 -32.19 31.82
CA LEU A 267 -25.65 -31.02 30.97
C LEU A 267 -24.57 -30.09 31.55
N GLU A 268 -24.56 -29.90 32.88
CA GLU A 268 -23.52 -29.12 33.55
C GLU A 268 -22.14 -29.77 33.41
N GLN A 269 -22.07 -31.10 33.53
CA GLN A 269 -20.83 -31.86 33.37
C GLN A 269 -20.31 -31.79 31.93
N GLU A 270 -21.20 -31.86 30.93
CA GLU A 270 -20.84 -31.72 29.52
C GLU A 270 -20.33 -30.30 29.20
N ALA A 271 -20.97 -29.26 29.77
CA ALA A 271 -20.54 -27.87 29.61
C ALA A 271 -19.16 -27.61 30.26
N GLU A 272 -18.89 -28.18 31.44
CA GLU A 272 -17.56 -28.10 32.07
C GLU A 272 -16.49 -28.78 31.23
N ARG A 273 -16.81 -29.96 30.66
CA ARG A 273 -15.89 -30.69 29.79
C ARG A 273 -15.57 -29.91 28.51
N GLN A 274 -16.56 -29.26 27.89
CA GLN A 274 -16.33 -28.40 26.73
C GLN A 274 -15.48 -27.17 27.06
N ARG A 275 -15.71 -26.52 28.21
CA ARG A 275 -14.90 -25.38 28.66
C ARG A 275 -13.44 -25.78 28.87
N TYR A 276 -13.20 -26.92 29.51
CA TYR A 276 -11.86 -27.44 29.72
C TYR A 276 -11.11 -27.70 28.40
N LEU A 277 -11.78 -28.29 27.41
CA LEU A 277 -11.21 -28.53 26.08
C LEU A 277 -10.87 -27.21 25.36
N SER A 278 -11.76 -26.23 25.40
CA SER A 278 -11.52 -24.91 24.80
C SER A 278 -10.37 -24.15 25.48
N GLU A 279 -10.24 -24.23 26.81
CA GLU A 279 -9.13 -23.65 27.56
C GLU A 279 -7.79 -24.29 27.17
N LYS A 280 -7.78 -25.61 26.95
CA LYS A 280 -6.60 -26.35 26.52
C LYS A 280 -6.17 -25.95 25.10
N GLU A 281 -7.10 -25.87 24.16
CA GLU A 281 -6.85 -25.41 22.79
C GLU A 281 -6.33 -23.97 22.76
N LYS A 282 -6.95 -23.05 23.54
CA LYS A 282 -6.46 -21.67 23.68
C LYS A 282 -5.03 -21.61 24.19
N ASN A 283 -4.67 -22.48 25.13
CA ASN A 283 -3.31 -22.55 25.66
C ASN A 283 -2.30 -23.13 24.66
N GLU A 284 -2.70 -24.10 23.84
CA GLU A 284 -1.87 -24.63 22.75
C GLU A 284 -1.64 -23.57 21.67
N ILE A 285 -2.69 -22.87 21.23
CA ILE A 285 -2.60 -21.75 20.27
C ILE A 285 -1.69 -20.64 20.83
N ARG A 286 -1.80 -20.30 22.12
CA ARG A 286 -0.91 -19.30 22.75
C ARG A 286 0.56 -19.71 22.70
N LYS A 287 0.88 -20.99 22.92
CA LYS A 287 2.26 -21.50 22.83
C LYS A 287 2.80 -21.38 21.41
N GLU A 288 1.96 -21.71 20.42
CA GLU A 288 2.34 -21.61 19.00
C GLU A 288 2.57 -20.17 18.56
N ILE A 289 1.73 -19.23 19.00
CA ILE A 289 1.91 -17.79 18.74
C ILE A 289 3.25 -17.28 19.30
N VAL A 290 3.63 -17.68 20.51
CA VAL A 290 4.92 -17.28 21.10
C VAL A 290 6.09 -17.80 20.27
N LEU A 291 6.03 -19.07 19.84
CA LEU A 291 7.06 -19.69 19.01
C LEU A 291 7.20 -18.99 17.64
N LEU A 292 6.06 -18.65 17.03
CA LEU A 292 6.02 -17.90 15.78
C LEU A 292 6.56 -16.48 15.93
N GLN A 293 6.24 -15.79 17.03
CA GLN A 293 6.79 -14.45 17.31
C GLN A 293 8.31 -14.47 17.44
N ASP A 294 8.88 -15.46 18.12
CA ASP A 294 10.33 -15.58 18.24
C ASP A 294 11.00 -15.92 16.90
N THR A 295 10.33 -16.74 16.08
CA THR A 295 10.78 -17.03 14.70
C THR A 295 10.79 -15.77 13.84
N VAL A 296 9.75 -14.94 13.92
CA VAL A 296 9.67 -13.66 13.19
C VAL A 296 10.77 -12.72 13.64
N LYS A 297 10.98 -12.55 14.96
CA LYS A 297 12.08 -11.73 15.50
C LYS A 297 13.45 -12.21 15.01
N GLY A 298 13.66 -13.52 14.93
CA GLY A 298 14.89 -14.09 14.39
C GLY A 298 15.12 -13.72 12.93
N ARG A 299 14.08 -13.80 12.10
CA ARG A 299 14.14 -13.39 10.69
C ARG A 299 14.38 -11.90 10.52
N ASP A 300 13.76 -11.06 11.34
CA ASP A 300 13.96 -9.60 11.30
C ASP A 300 15.42 -9.22 11.57
N ARG A 301 16.09 -9.90 12.52
CA ARG A 301 17.53 -9.72 12.76
C ARG A 301 18.37 -10.12 11.56
N ALA A 302 18.10 -11.29 10.98
CA ALA A 302 18.82 -11.76 9.78
C ALA A 302 18.64 -10.79 8.59
N ILE A 303 17.44 -10.22 8.42
CA ILE A 303 17.18 -9.21 7.38
C ILE A 303 17.96 -7.93 7.64
N ALA A 304 18.07 -7.49 8.90
CA ALA A 304 18.86 -6.31 9.25
C ALA A 304 20.35 -6.51 8.95
N GLU A 305 20.92 -7.66 9.33
CA GLU A 305 22.30 -8.04 9.01
C GLU A 305 22.55 -8.11 7.48
N LEU A 306 21.59 -8.68 6.73
CA LEU A 306 21.69 -8.73 5.28
C LEU A 306 21.67 -7.34 4.64
N LYS A 307 20.87 -6.41 5.18
CA LYS A 307 20.83 -5.02 4.70
C LYS A 307 22.13 -4.28 4.96
N GLU A 308 22.72 -4.48 6.12
CA GLU A 308 24.01 -3.86 6.48
C GLU A 308 25.12 -4.37 5.56
N THR A 309 25.21 -5.68 5.34
CA THR A 309 26.18 -6.26 4.40
C THR A 309 25.96 -5.77 2.96
N MET A 310 24.71 -5.68 2.50
CA MET A 310 24.38 -5.08 1.19
C MET A 310 24.81 -3.62 1.07
N GLN A 311 24.67 -2.84 2.15
CA GLN A 311 25.09 -1.44 2.16
C GLN A 311 26.61 -1.32 2.01
N VAL A 312 27.38 -2.15 2.71
CA VAL A 312 28.84 -2.20 2.57
C VAL A 312 29.24 -2.52 1.12
N TYR A 313 28.61 -3.53 0.51
CA TYR A 313 28.86 -3.85 -0.90
C TYR A 313 28.51 -2.71 -1.86
N GLU A 314 27.44 -1.94 -1.58
CA GLU A 314 27.08 -0.77 -2.37
C GLU A 314 28.12 0.35 -2.26
N GLU A 315 28.65 0.60 -1.06
CA GLU A 315 29.70 1.57 -0.81
C GLU A 315 31.00 1.20 -1.52
N GLU A 316 31.45 -0.05 -1.39
CA GLU A 316 32.61 -0.59 -2.12
C GLU A 316 32.41 -0.49 -3.63
N ARG A 317 31.23 -0.86 -4.13
CA ARG A 317 30.90 -0.79 -5.55
C ARG A 317 30.92 0.65 -6.07
N ASN A 318 30.44 1.60 -5.29
CA ASN A 318 30.48 3.02 -5.62
C ASN A 318 31.92 3.56 -5.60
N TRP A 319 32.76 3.09 -4.69
CA TRP A 319 34.18 3.42 -4.64
C TRP A 319 34.91 2.90 -5.87
N ILE A 320 34.76 1.61 -6.22
CA ILE A 320 35.34 1.00 -7.42
C ILE A 320 34.89 1.75 -8.69
N LYS A 321 33.61 2.13 -8.78
CA LYS A 321 33.09 2.91 -9.91
C LYS A 321 33.77 4.28 -10.04
N ARG A 322 34.06 4.96 -8.93
CA ARG A 322 34.70 6.29 -8.92
C ARG A 322 36.16 6.23 -9.36
N PHE A 323 36.93 5.25 -8.88
CA PHE A 323 38.37 5.16 -9.13
C PHE A 323 38.74 4.30 -10.34
N PHE A 324 37.97 3.25 -10.63
CA PHE A 324 38.23 2.24 -11.66
C PHE A 324 37.04 2.08 -12.62
N ASN A 325 36.57 3.19 -13.19
CA ASN A 325 35.38 3.20 -14.06
C ASN A 325 35.47 2.20 -15.23
N GLY A 326 36.65 2.03 -15.86
CA GLY A 326 36.84 1.06 -16.94
C GLY A 326 36.69 -0.40 -16.47
N PHE A 327 37.26 -0.74 -15.32
CA PHE A 327 37.10 -2.07 -14.72
C PHE A 327 35.65 -2.31 -14.29
N TYR A 328 34.99 -1.30 -13.72
CA TYR A 328 33.57 -1.37 -13.37
C TYR A 328 32.67 -1.62 -14.59
N GLN A 329 32.97 -0.99 -15.74
CA GLN A 329 32.28 -1.26 -17.00
C GLN A 329 32.51 -2.71 -17.46
N LEU A 330 33.74 -3.23 -17.36
CA LEU A 330 34.05 -4.63 -17.68
C LEU A 330 33.27 -5.60 -16.79
N LEU A 331 33.11 -5.31 -15.49
CA LEU A 331 32.30 -6.14 -14.59
C LEU A 331 30.83 -6.20 -15.03
N ASN A 332 30.24 -5.07 -15.45
CA ASN A 332 28.87 -5.07 -15.97
C ASN A 332 28.76 -5.84 -17.29
N ILE A 333 29.75 -5.71 -18.17
CA ILE A 333 29.83 -6.48 -19.43
C ILE A 333 29.93 -7.98 -19.15
N ARG A 334 30.78 -8.39 -18.20
CA ARG A 334 30.88 -9.79 -17.74
C ARG A 334 29.55 -10.32 -17.25
N LEU A 335 28.81 -9.55 -16.44
CA LEU A 335 27.48 -9.95 -15.96
C LEU A 335 26.48 -10.16 -17.11
N MET A 336 26.51 -9.30 -18.14
CA MET A 336 25.66 -9.46 -19.33
C MET A 336 26.06 -10.70 -20.13
N LEU A 337 27.35 -10.92 -20.35
CA LEU A 337 27.86 -12.05 -21.13
C LEU A 337 27.62 -13.39 -20.43
N ARG A 338 27.71 -13.46 -19.10
CA ARG A 338 27.30 -14.64 -18.33
C ARG A 338 25.83 -15.00 -18.54
N LYS A 339 24.94 -14.01 -18.63
CA LYS A 339 23.51 -14.25 -18.96
C LYS A 339 23.30 -14.75 -20.40
N MET A 340 24.27 -14.50 -21.28
CA MET A 340 24.33 -15.03 -22.64
C MET A 340 25.13 -16.35 -22.72
N ASN A 341 25.40 -17.00 -21.58
CA ASN A 341 26.13 -18.26 -21.44
C ASN A 341 27.61 -18.24 -21.88
N PHE A 342 28.28 -17.08 -21.83
CA PHE A 342 29.73 -17.01 -22.02
C PHE A 342 30.47 -17.31 -20.71
N SER A 343 31.49 -18.16 -20.77
CA SER A 343 32.38 -18.44 -19.63
C SER A 343 33.33 -17.28 -19.34
N ASP A 344 33.82 -17.17 -18.10
CA ASP A 344 34.75 -16.09 -17.73
C ASP A 344 36.07 -16.14 -18.53
N ASP A 345 36.58 -17.33 -18.82
CA ASP A 345 37.80 -17.50 -19.65
C ASP A 345 37.59 -16.94 -21.05
N ARG A 346 36.41 -17.21 -21.64
CA ARG A 346 36.04 -16.68 -22.95
C ARG A 346 35.87 -15.16 -22.91
N ILE A 347 35.24 -14.62 -21.87
CA ILE A 347 35.08 -13.18 -21.68
C ILE A 347 36.45 -12.50 -21.56
N ALA A 348 37.39 -13.10 -20.83
CA ALA A 348 38.75 -12.59 -20.69
C ALA A 348 39.51 -12.60 -22.03
N GLU A 349 39.36 -13.67 -22.82
CA GLU A 349 39.90 -13.75 -24.18
C GLU A 349 39.31 -12.66 -25.08
N MET A 350 37.97 -12.52 -25.11
CA MET A 350 37.26 -11.49 -25.88
C MET A 350 37.74 -10.07 -25.55
N TYR A 351 37.98 -9.77 -24.26
CA TYR A 351 38.49 -8.46 -23.84
C TYR A 351 39.96 -8.24 -24.25
N ARG A 352 40.79 -9.29 -24.25
CA ARG A 352 42.21 -9.20 -24.60
C ARG A 352 42.42 -9.03 -26.10
N THR A 353 41.69 -9.80 -26.92
CA THR A 353 41.89 -9.88 -28.37
C THR A 353 40.94 -8.98 -29.16
N GLU A 354 39.88 -8.46 -28.51
CA GLU A 354 38.76 -7.77 -29.17
C GLU A 354 38.09 -8.60 -30.27
N ALA A 355 38.31 -9.92 -30.27
CA ALA A 355 37.78 -10.83 -31.26
C ALA A 355 36.26 -11.00 -31.08
N PRO A 356 35.48 -10.90 -32.16
CA PRO A 356 34.06 -11.18 -32.11
C PRO A 356 33.78 -12.66 -31.82
N GLN A 357 32.69 -12.93 -31.12
CA GLN A 357 32.17 -14.27 -30.90
C GLN A 357 30.73 -14.36 -31.42
N ARG A 358 30.39 -15.48 -32.05
CA ARG A 358 29.01 -15.73 -32.47
C ARG A 358 28.22 -16.36 -31.33
N GLY A 359 27.01 -15.87 -31.11
CA GLY A 359 26.13 -16.43 -30.09
C GLY A 359 24.75 -15.80 -30.08
N THR A 360 23.94 -16.18 -29.09
CA THR A 360 22.62 -15.60 -28.88
C THR A 360 22.75 -14.35 -28.02
N ALA A 361 22.47 -13.20 -28.62
CA ALA A 361 22.45 -11.93 -27.90
C ALA A 361 21.15 -11.80 -27.11
N LYS A 362 21.27 -11.44 -25.82
CA LYS A 362 20.14 -11.25 -24.92
C LYS A 362 20.33 -10.01 -24.06
N ALA A 363 19.53 -8.97 -24.29
CA ALA A 363 19.65 -7.72 -23.56
C ALA A 363 18.29 -7.11 -23.19
N TYR A 364 18.19 -6.63 -21.96
CA TYR A 364 17.03 -5.88 -21.48
C TYR A 364 17.21 -4.39 -21.74
N SER A 365 16.25 -3.78 -22.45
CA SER A 365 16.19 -2.34 -22.61
C SER A 365 15.36 -1.72 -21.50
N GLY A 366 16.00 -0.90 -20.65
CA GLY A 366 15.28 -0.09 -19.66
C GLY A 366 14.34 0.93 -20.31
N LEU A 367 14.67 1.42 -21.51
CA LEU A 367 13.85 2.39 -22.24
C LEU A 367 12.53 1.78 -22.75
N TYR A 368 12.57 0.53 -23.24
CA TYR A 368 11.40 -0.16 -23.79
C TYR A 368 10.77 -1.16 -22.81
N LYS A 369 11.33 -1.26 -21.59
CA LYS A 369 10.93 -2.20 -20.53
C LYS A 369 10.74 -3.63 -21.00
N ARG A 370 11.61 -4.09 -21.90
CA ARG A 370 11.52 -5.41 -22.53
C ARG A 370 12.88 -5.98 -22.84
N GLU A 371 12.94 -7.30 -22.85
CA GLU A 371 14.07 -8.07 -23.30
C GLU A 371 14.02 -8.34 -24.82
N PHE A 372 15.15 -8.13 -25.49
CA PHE A 372 15.36 -8.49 -26.88
C PHE A 372 16.30 -9.67 -26.96
N THR A 373 16.03 -10.56 -27.91
CA THR A 373 16.84 -11.75 -28.16
C THR A 373 17.02 -11.95 -29.65
N GLU A 374 18.23 -12.27 -30.08
CA GLU A 374 18.56 -12.61 -31.46
C GLU A 374 19.68 -13.65 -31.49
N GLU A 375 19.51 -14.68 -32.30
CA GLU A 375 20.49 -15.74 -32.49
C GLU A 375 21.52 -15.37 -33.55
N GLY A 376 22.69 -16.03 -33.54
CA GLY A 376 23.72 -15.87 -34.56
C GLY A 376 24.35 -14.47 -34.62
N CYS A 377 24.24 -13.69 -33.55
CA CYS A 377 24.81 -12.35 -33.47
C CYS A 377 26.32 -12.36 -33.31
N GLU A 378 26.98 -11.34 -33.86
CA GLU A 378 28.36 -11.04 -33.57
C GLU A 378 28.45 -10.22 -32.26
N ILE A 379 28.99 -10.82 -31.20
CA ILE A 379 29.12 -10.21 -29.88
C ILE A 379 30.60 -9.91 -29.62
N ARG A 380 30.92 -8.66 -29.28
CA ARG A 380 32.31 -8.21 -29.11
C ARG A 380 32.47 -7.24 -27.95
N ILE A 381 33.53 -7.43 -27.18
CA ILE A 381 34.00 -6.42 -26.21
C ILE A 381 34.99 -5.52 -26.94
N ALA A 382 34.53 -4.37 -27.42
CA ALA A 382 35.35 -3.36 -28.07
C ALA A 382 35.89 -2.35 -27.05
N LYS A 383 36.80 -1.46 -27.47
CA LYS A 383 37.22 -0.29 -26.69
C LYS A 383 36.69 0.99 -27.32
N ASP A 384 36.13 1.88 -26.51
CA ASP A 384 35.70 3.21 -26.95
C ASP A 384 36.90 4.15 -27.20
N GLU A 385 36.63 5.38 -27.65
CA GLU A 385 37.65 6.42 -27.90
C GLU A 385 38.53 6.71 -26.67
N LYS A 386 38.03 6.43 -25.45
CA LYS A 386 38.74 6.60 -24.18
C LYS A 386 39.37 5.29 -23.69
N LYS A 387 39.50 4.28 -24.57
CA LYS A 387 39.99 2.93 -24.31
C LYS A 387 39.19 2.15 -23.27
N ARG A 388 37.93 2.53 -23.02
CA ARG A 388 37.06 1.86 -22.04
C ARG A 388 36.30 0.71 -22.70
N PRO A 389 36.06 -0.40 -21.98
CA PRO A 389 35.37 -1.55 -22.55
C PRO A 389 33.91 -1.22 -22.87
N LEU A 390 33.48 -1.60 -24.06
CA LEU A 390 32.14 -1.43 -24.59
C LEU A 390 31.66 -2.74 -25.20
N LEU A 391 30.52 -3.25 -24.74
CA LEU A 391 29.90 -4.41 -25.37
C LEU A 391 29.14 -3.96 -26.62
N THR A 392 29.40 -4.64 -27.73
CA THR A 392 28.71 -4.43 -29.00
C THR A 392 28.08 -5.73 -29.49
N ILE A 393 26.93 -5.62 -30.15
CA ILE A 393 26.17 -6.70 -30.77
C ILE A 393 25.94 -6.29 -32.22
N ASN A 394 26.41 -7.09 -33.17
CA ASN A 394 26.45 -6.79 -34.61
C ASN A 394 27.09 -5.42 -34.92
N GLY A 395 28.17 -5.09 -34.20
CA GLY A 395 28.88 -3.82 -34.33
C GLY A 395 28.19 -2.60 -33.69
N LEU A 396 27.01 -2.77 -33.11
CA LEU A 396 26.27 -1.69 -32.43
C LEU A 396 26.43 -1.77 -30.91
N PRO A 397 26.57 -0.65 -30.19
CA PRO A 397 26.41 -0.62 -28.74
C PRO A 397 25.09 -1.28 -28.31
N VAL A 398 25.06 -1.97 -27.17
CA VAL A 398 23.87 -2.73 -26.72
C VAL A 398 22.59 -1.86 -26.72
N ALA A 399 22.69 -0.58 -26.34
CA ALA A 399 21.57 0.35 -26.33
C ALA A 399 21.00 0.58 -27.76
N ASP A 400 21.89 0.82 -28.73
CA ASP A 400 21.53 1.08 -30.12
C ASP A 400 21.01 -0.18 -30.80
N TRP A 401 21.59 -1.34 -30.48
CA TRP A 401 21.06 -2.64 -30.91
C TRP A 401 19.63 -2.88 -30.38
N CYS A 402 19.36 -2.55 -29.11
CA CYS A 402 18.00 -2.62 -28.56
C CYS A 402 17.03 -1.68 -29.29
N GLU A 403 17.46 -0.46 -29.62
CA GLU A 403 16.66 0.48 -30.41
C GLU A 403 16.38 -0.04 -31.82
N GLN A 404 17.37 -0.65 -32.48
CA GLN A 404 17.18 -1.27 -33.78
C GLN A 404 16.15 -2.41 -33.70
N LYS A 405 16.24 -3.27 -32.69
CA LYS A 405 15.27 -4.36 -32.47
C LYS A 405 13.86 -3.85 -32.20
N TRP A 406 13.74 -2.75 -31.45
CA TRP A 406 12.45 -2.10 -31.23
C TRP A 406 11.83 -1.59 -32.53
N LYS A 407 12.61 -0.91 -33.39
CA LYS A 407 12.14 -0.44 -34.70
C LYS A 407 11.69 -1.60 -35.60
N GLN A 408 12.44 -2.70 -35.64
CA GLN A 408 12.06 -3.92 -36.38
C GLN A 408 10.74 -4.50 -35.87
N LEU A 409 10.56 -4.56 -34.54
CA LEU A 409 9.34 -5.05 -33.92
C LEU A 409 8.13 -4.18 -34.26
N ILE A 410 8.26 -2.85 -34.19
CA ILE A 410 7.18 -1.92 -34.56
C ILE A 410 6.79 -2.10 -36.03
N ASN A 411 7.77 -2.18 -36.92
CA ASN A 411 7.51 -2.33 -38.36
C ASN A 411 6.82 -3.66 -38.66
N ARG A 412 7.26 -4.76 -38.05
CA ARG A 412 6.59 -6.07 -38.19
C ARG A 412 5.13 -6.03 -37.72
N ASN A 413 4.86 -5.38 -36.60
CA ASN A 413 3.50 -5.25 -36.06
C ASN A 413 2.59 -4.35 -36.92
N ARG A 414 3.16 -3.36 -37.62
CA ARG A 414 2.42 -2.53 -38.58
C ARG A 414 2.08 -3.30 -39.86
N SER A 415 3.03 -4.08 -40.38
CA SER A 415 2.83 -4.93 -41.57
C SER A 415 1.89 -6.12 -41.35
N GLN A 416 1.62 -6.51 -40.10
CA GLN A 416 0.63 -7.56 -39.77
C GLN A 416 -0.80 -6.99 -39.53
N ARG A 417 -0.97 -5.67 -39.51
CA ARG A 417 -2.27 -5.00 -39.34
C ARG A 417 -2.84 -4.42 -40.64
N LEU A 418 -2.08 -4.49 -41.73
CA LEU A 418 -2.51 -4.28 -43.12
C LEU A 418 -2.66 -5.66 -43.75
#